data_AF-A0A7W0TLE4-F1
#
_entry.id   AF-A0A7W0TLE4-F1
#
_cell.length_a   1.000
_cell.length_b   1.000
_cell.length_c   1.000
_cell.angle_alpha   90.00
_cell.angle_beta   90.00
_cell.angle_gamma   90.00
#
_symmetry.space_group_name_H-M   'P 1'
#
loop_
_entity.id
_entity.type
_entity.pdbx_description
1 polymer ?
#
loop_
_entity_poly.entity_id
_entity_poly.type
_entity_poly.pdbx_seq_one_letter_code
_entity_poly.pdbx_strand_id
1 'polypeptide(L)' 'QALGERESELNAIAVPVLAAGGELVAMLGLQGPASRFDHSAMHAVLDRLREHGQQLAVHVAPAHG' A
#
# COMPACT_ATOMS: atom_id res chain seq x y z
N GLN A 1 -6.84 3.70 -5.91
CA GLN A 1 -7.38 2.32 -5.90
C GLN A 1 -7.23 1.77 -7.31
N ALA A 2 -6.56 0.62 -7.48
CA ALA A 2 -6.51 -0.07 -8.76
C ALA A 2 -7.54 -1.22 -8.71
N LEU A 3 -8.60 -1.13 -9.52
CA LEU A 3 -9.59 -2.18 -9.70
C LEU A 3 -9.28 -2.90 -11.02
N GLY A 4 -8.92 -4.19 -10.96
CA GLY A 4 -8.88 -5.06 -12.14
C GLY A 4 -7.71 -4.90 -13.13
N GLU A 5 -6.62 -4.20 -12.78
CA GLU A 5 -5.56 -3.93 -13.78
C GLU A 5 -4.41 -4.95 -13.86
N ARG A 6 -4.29 -5.93 -12.94
CA ARG A 6 -3.36 -7.07 -13.08
C ARG A 6 -3.96 -8.31 -12.40
N GLU A 7 -4.38 -9.27 -13.23
CA GLU A 7 -5.13 -10.50 -12.90
C GLU A 7 -6.54 -10.26 -12.32
N SER A 8 -7.58 -10.67 -13.05
CA SER A 8 -8.99 -10.51 -12.62
C SER A 8 -9.31 -11.23 -11.31
N GLU A 9 -8.45 -12.15 -10.88
CA GLU A 9 -8.58 -12.91 -9.65
C GLU A 9 -7.92 -12.22 -8.45
N LEU A 10 -7.29 -11.06 -8.64
CA LEU A 10 -6.56 -10.35 -7.60
C LEU A 10 -7.05 -8.91 -7.43
N ASN A 11 -7.07 -8.49 -6.17
CA ASN A 11 -7.20 -7.09 -5.80
C ASN A 11 -5.96 -6.67 -5.00
N ALA A 12 -5.61 -5.39 -5.11
CA ALA A 12 -4.50 -4.83 -4.37
C ALA A 12 -4.80 -3.40 -3.90
N ILE A 13 -4.33 -3.07 -2.70
CA ILE A 13 -4.32 -1.70 -2.16
C ILE A 13 -2.90 -1.35 -1.77
N ALA A 14 -2.52 -0.08 -1.94
CA ALA A 14 -1.20 0.39 -1.54
C ALA A 14 -1.30 1.77 -0.91
N VAL A 15 -0.36 2.05 -0.01
CA VAL A 15 -0.18 3.35 0.62
C VAL A 15 1.21 3.90 0.29
N PRO A 16 1.37 5.24 0.19
CA PRO A 16 2.68 5.82 0.03
C PRO A 16 3.50 5.69 1.31
N VAL A 17 4.81 5.49 1.15
CA VAL A 17 5.81 5.65 2.21
C VAL A 17 6.56 6.93 1.90
N LEU A 18 6.42 7.93 2.78
CA LEU A 18 6.99 9.27 2.58
C LEU A 18 8.18 9.50 3.49
N ALA A 19 9.23 10.13 2.99
CA ALA A 19 10.32 10.66 3.81
C ALA A 19 9.81 11.81 4.71
N ALA A 20 10.64 12.25 5.66
CA ALA A 20 10.31 13.35 6.56
C ALA A 20 9.98 14.67 5.84
N GLY A 21 10.55 14.89 4.64
CA GLY A 21 10.25 16.05 3.79
C GLY A 21 8.97 15.91 2.95
N GLY A 22 8.29 14.76 3.04
CA GLY A 22 7.08 14.46 2.27
C GLY A 22 7.35 13.82 0.91
N GLU A 23 8.62 13.55 0.56
CA GLU A 23 8.96 12.89 -0.70
C GLU A 23 8.52 11.41 -0.70
N LEU A 24 7.94 10.95 -1.80
CA LEU A 24 7.61 9.53 -1.99
C LEU A 24 8.89 8.72 -2.18
N VAL A 25 9.18 7.79 -1.26
CA VAL A 25 10.38 6.94 -1.32
C VAL A 25 10.06 5.47 -1.60
N ALA A 26 8.84 5.02 -1.33
CA ALA A 26 8.37 3.68 -1.64
C ALA A 26 6.82 3.60 -1.64
N MET A 27 6.27 2.46 -2.07
CA MET A 27 4.86 2.11 -1.91
C MET A 27 4.76 0.81 -1.11
N LEU A 28 3.93 0.79 -0.07
CA LEU A 28 3.61 -0.44 0.67
C LEU A 28 2.28 -1.00 0.16
N GLY A 29 2.34 -2.13 -0.53
CA GLY A 29 1.18 -2.80 -1.12
C GLY A 29 0.76 -4.05 -0.35
N LEU A 30 -0.55 -4.30 -0.28
CA LEU A 30 -1.15 -5.56 0.12
C LEU A 30 -2.04 -6.06 -1.02
N GLN A 31 -1.83 -7.32 -1.41
CA GLN A 31 -2.55 -7.98 -2.50
C GLN A 31 -3.13 -9.31 -2.01
N GLY A 32 -4.31 -9.66 -2.52
CA GLY A 32 -4.94 -10.94 -2.22
C GLY A 32 -6.00 -11.32 -3.26
N PRO A 33 -6.57 -12.54 -3.15
CA PRO A 33 -7.59 -13.00 -4.07
C PRO A 33 -8.83 -12.11 -4.03
N ALA A 34 -9.32 -11.67 -5.20
CA ALA A 34 -10.48 -10.79 -5.33
C ALA A 34 -11.74 -11.33 -4.65
N SER A 35 -11.87 -12.66 -4.53
CA SER A 35 -12.98 -13.34 -3.84
C SER A 35 -13.02 -13.11 -2.32
N ARG A 36 -11.91 -12.68 -1.71
CA ARG A 36 -11.79 -12.46 -0.25
C ARG A 36 -11.11 -11.14 0.12
N PHE A 37 -10.49 -10.48 -0.84
CA PHE A 37 -9.92 -9.15 -0.71
C PHE A 37 -10.70 -8.16 -1.57
N ASP A 38 -12.01 -8.11 -1.35
CA ASP A 38 -12.91 -7.18 -2.03
C ASP A 38 -12.73 -5.73 -1.53
N HIS A 39 -13.56 -4.83 -2.04
CA HIS A 39 -13.56 -3.43 -1.64
C HIS A 39 -13.70 -3.22 -0.12
N SER A 40 -14.56 -3.99 0.54
CA SER A 40 -14.81 -3.88 1.97
C SER A 40 -13.59 -4.33 2.77
N ALA A 41 -13.01 -5.47 2.40
CA ALA A 41 -11.78 -5.99 3.00
C ALA A 41 -10.60 -5.03 2.80
N MET A 42 -10.46 -4.43 1.61
CA MET A 42 -9.45 -3.42 1.32
C MET A 42 -9.62 -2.15 2.19
N HIS A 43 -10.85 -1.71 2.41
CA HIS A 43 -11.14 -0.56 3.27
C HIS A 43 -10.84 -0.89 4.74
N ALA A 44 -11.20 -2.08 5.20
CA ALA A 44 -10.97 -2.52 6.57
C ALA A 44 -9.49 -2.59 6.97
N VAL A 45 -8.58 -2.79 6.00
CA VAL A 45 -7.13 -2.85 6.25
C VAL A 45 -6.42 -1.52 6.00
N LEU A 46 -7.09 -0.50 5.45
CA LEU A 46 -6.44 0.72 4.97
C LEU A 46 -5.71 1.47 6.08
N ASP A 47 -6.34 1.65 7.24
CA ASP A 47 -5.73 2.39 8.36
C ASP A 47 -4.51 1.65 8.91
N ARG A 48 -4.61 0.32 9.09
CA ARG A 48 -3.47 -0.50 9.49
C ARG A 48 -2.34 -0.46 8.45
N LEU A 49 -2.67 -0.50 7.16
CA LEU A 49 -1.66 -0.42 6.11
C LEU A 49 -0.94 0.94 6.13
N ARG A 50 -1.67 2.04 6.39
CA ARG A 50 -1.10 3.38 6.58
C ARG A 50 -0.16 3.45 7.78
N GLU A 51 -0.56 2.91 8.93
CA GLU A 51 0.29 2.85 10.13
C GLU A 51 1.62 2.13 9.83
N HIS A 52 1.56 0.99 9.14
CA HIS A 52 2.75 0.24 8.76
C HIS A 52 3.60 1.01 7.74
N GLY A 53 2.97 1.74 6.81
CA GLY A 53 3.68 2.63 5.88
C GLY A 53 4.43 3.75 6.60
N GLN A 54 3.83 4.35 7.63
CA GLN A 54 4.47 5.36 8.48
C GLN A 54 5.61 4.80 9.33
N GLN A 55 5.46 3.58 9.86
CA GLN A 55 6.52 2.89 10.58
C GLN A 55 7.68 2.54 9.65
N LEU A 56 7.40 2.12 8.42
CA LEU A 56 8.43 1.83 7.43
C LEU A 56 9.21 3.10 7.04
N ALA A 57 8.56 4.26 7.03
CA ALA A 57 9.19 5.54 6.69
C ALA A 57 10.40 5.87 7.59
N VAL A 58 10.42 5.42 8.86
CA VAL A 58 11.58 5.68 9.74
C VAL A 58 12.80 4.81 9.43
N HIS A 59 12.63 3.78 8.60
CA HIS A 59 13.68 2.80 8.26
C HIS A 59 14.11 2.89 6.79
N VAL A 60 13.34 3.55 5.94
CA VAL A 60 13.66 3.70 4.52
C VAL A 60 14.51 4.95 4.34
N ALA A 61 15.79 4.76 4.02
CA ALA A 61 16.62 5.84 3.51
C ALA A 61 16.03 6.35 2.18
N PRO A 62 16.21 7.64 1.84
CA PRO A 62 15.82 8.12 0.52
C PRO A 62 16.43 7.20 -0.54
N ALA A 63 15.62 6.76 -1.50
CA ALA A 63 16.16 6.11 -2.69
C ALA A 63 17.14 7.10 -3.32
N HIS A 64 18.44 6.79 -3.28
CA HIS A 64 19.45 7.65 -3.86
C HIS A 64 19.18 7.68 -5.36
N GLY A 65 18.79 8.86 -5.85
CA GLY A 65 18.78 9.20 -7.28
C GLY A 65 20.17 9.64 -7.72
#